data_AF-A0A957FVY2-F1
#
_entry.id   AF-A0A957FVY2-F1
#
_cell.length_a   1.000
_cell.length_b   1.000
_cell.length_c   1.000
_cell.angle_alpha   90.00
_cell.angle_beta   90.00
_cell.angle_gamma   90.00
#
_symmetry.space_group_name_H-M   'P 1'
#
loop_
_entity.id
_entity.type
_entity.pdbx_description
1 polymer ?
#
loop_
_entity_poly.entity_id
_entity_poly.type
_entity_poly.pdbx_seq_one_letter_code
_entity_poly.pdbx_strand_id
1 'polypeptide(L)'
;TSYWGTATILVLVICFAIWRQRRPERQAGVARIGLLIMASGLVLVCLSALMAQTHVFYAGLVIFGTGFGFYTFGGLSLMAVMSPDPNAGAYLGLWSICILVSKGMGTFAGGLMRDLGLAFGLTNGVTYALIFFIASIGLAAAVLILRSEEILGFARETGRLDQPIDLPIGAMD
;
A
#
# COMPACT_ATOMS: atom_id res chain seq x y z
N THR A 1 20.61 1.77 8.51
CA THR A 1 20.45 1.20 7.15
C THR A 1 19.10 0.51 6.89
N SER A 2 18.00 0.81 7.61
CA SER A 2 16.62 0.49 7.13
C SER A 2 15.54 1.26 7.89
N TYR A 3 15.63 2.59 7.93
CA TYR A 3 14.68 3.44 8.68
C TYR A 3 13.22 3.27 8.23
N TRP A 4 12.98 3.13 6.92
CA TRP A 4 11.65 2.90 6.36
C TRP A 4 11.09 1.50 6.67
N GLY A 5 11.92 0.46 6.59
CA GLY A 5 11.53 -0.92 6.88
C GLY A 5 11.14 -1.08 8.35
N THR A 6 11.90 -0.49 9.26
CA THR A 6 11.59 -0.49 10.70
C THR A 6 10.27 0.23 10.99
N ALA A 7 10.02 1.39 10.37
CA ALA A 7 8.75 2.11 10.51
C ALA A 7 7.55 1.26 10.03
N THR A 8 7.72 0.57 8.90
CA THR A 8 6.68 -0.33 8.35
C THR A 8 6.37 -1.47 9.32
N ILE A 9 7.40 -2.17 9.81
CA ILE A 9 7.23 -3.31 10.73
C ILE A 9 6.59 -2.87 12.04
N LEU A 10 7.06 -1.75 12.62
CA LEU A 10 6.46 -1.19 13.84
C LEU A 10 4.98 -0.93 13.66
N VAL A 11 4.60 -0.29 12.55
CA VAL A 11 3.20 0.04 12.27
C VAL A 11 2.36 -1.22 12.01
N LEU A 12 2.91 -2.21 11.32
CA LEU A 12 2.25 -3.51 11.15
C LEU A 12 2.00 -4.20 12.49
N VAL A 13 3.01 -4.25 13.38
CA VAL A 13 2.89 -4.86 14.72
C VAL A 13 1.89 -4.10 15.58
N ILE A 14 1.93 -2.76 15.56
CA ILE A 14 0.98 -1.91 16.30
C ILE A 14 -0.45 -2.11 15.77
N CYS A 15 -0.64 -2.11 14.45
CA CYS A 15 -1.94 -2.37 13.84
C CYS A 15 -2.45 -3.75 14.22
N PHE A 16 -1.61 -4.78 14.10
CA PHE A 16 -1.98 -6.14 14.50
C PHE A 16 -2.35 -6.21 15.98
N ALA A 17 -1.57 -5.61 16.87
CA ALA A 17 -1.83 -5.59 18.31
C ALA A 17 -3.14 -4.89 18.67
N ILE A 18 -3.42 -3.73 18.06
CA ILE A 18 -4.63 -2.94 18.30
C ILE A 18 -5.87 -3.60 17.68
N TRP A 19 -5.74 -4.19 16.50
CA TRP A 19 -6.88 -4.71 15.73
C TRP A 19 -7.16 -6.20 15.90
N ARG A 20 -6.32 -6.94 16.63
CA ARG A 20 -6.50 -8.38 16.95
C ARG A 20 -7.89 -8.74 17.47
N GLN A 21 -8.58 -7.83 18.16
CA GLN A 21 -9.89 -8.07 18.78
C GLN A 21 -11.06 -7.36 18.08
N ARG A 22 -10.86 -6.65 16.96
CA ARG A 22 -11.94 -5.85 16.33
C ARG A 22 -12.35 -6.38 14.96
N ARG A 23 -13.67 -6.42 14.71
CA ARG A 23 -14.29 -7.00 13.51
C ARG A 23 -13.69 -6.44 12.19
N PRO A 24 -13.44 -7.30 11.17
CA PRO A 24 -12.84 -6.92 9.88
C PRO A 24 -13.62 -5.87 9.09
N GLU A 25 -14.94 -5.84 9.24
CA GLU A 25 -15.87 -4.98 8.48
C GLU A 25 -15.62 -3.47 8.66
N ARG A 26 -15.03 -3.05 9.79
CA ARG A 26 -14.67 -1.64 10.06
C ARG A 26 -13.27 -1.25 9.56
N GLN A 27 -12.52 -2.17 8.96
CA GLN A 27 -11.10 -1.98 8.62
C GLN A 27 -10.87 -1.41 7.21
N ALA A 28 -11.88 -1.39 6.33
CA ALA A 28 -11.76 -0.84 4.98
C ALA A 28 -11.36 0.65 4.98
N GLY A 29 -11.86 1.45 5.94
CA GLY A 29 -11.48 2.86 6.08
C GLY A 29 -10.00 3.08 6.46
N VAL A 30 -9.36 2.08 7.06
CA VAL A 30 -7.96 2.14 7.55
C VAL A 30 -6.98 2.04 6.39
N ALA A 31 -7.29 1.20 5.39
CA ALA A 31 -6.48 1.09 4.17
C ALA A 31 -6.43 2.44 3.41
N ARG A 32 -7.56 3.15 3.38
CA ARG A 32 -7.66 4.48 2.75
C ARG A 32 -6.82 5.53 3.47
N ILE A 33 -6.87 5.58 4.80
CA ILE A 33 -6.04 6.48 5.60
C ILE A 33 -4.55 6.13 5.42
N GLY A 34 -4.21 4.84 5.41
CA GLY A 34 -2.85 4.36 5.14
C GLY A 34 -2.30 4.83 3.80
N LEU A 35 -3.11 4.75 2.74
CA LEU A 35 -2.72 5.22 1.42
C LEU A 35 -2.51 6.75 1.36
N LEU A 36 -3.38 7.53 2.01
CA LEU A 36 -3.21 8.99 2.08
C LEU A 36 -1.92 9.38 2.81
N ILE A 37 -1.60 8.67 3.90
CA ILE A 37 -0.32 8.84 4.63
C ILE A 37 0.86 8.43 3.75
N MET A 38 0.72 7.36 2.97
CA MET A 38 1.77 6.90 2.07
C MET A 38 2.03 7.92 0.95
N ALA A 39 0.97 8.51 0.39
CA ALA A 39 1.05 9.55 -0.63
C ALA A 39 1.73 10.82 -0.10
N SER A 40 1.37 11.28 1.11
CA SER A 40 2.00 12.46 1.71
C SER A 40 3.49 12.23 2.02
N GLY A 41 3.86 11.05 2.51
CA GLY A 41 5.26 10.67 2.73
C GLY A 41 6.10 10.71 1.45
N LEU A 42 5.52 10.29 0.32
CA LEU A 42 6.23 10.26 -0.95
C LEU A 42 6.37 11.64 -1.61
N VAL A 43 5.39 12.53 -1.42
CA VAL A 43 5.52 13.96 -1.78
C VAL A 43 6.66 14.60 -0.98
N LEU A 44 6.76 14.30 0.32
CA LEU A 44 7.86 14.74 1.16
C LEU A 44 9.23 14.21 0.69
N VAL A 45 9.31 12.95 0.27
CA VAL A 45 10.52 12.38 -0.32
C VAL A 45 10.88 13.08 -1.64
N CYS A 46 9.89 13.36 -2.49
CA CYS A 46 10.11 14.10 -3.75
C CYS A 46 10.66 15.52 -3.49
N LEU A 47 10.05 16.27 -2.57
CA LEU A 47 10.52 17.60 -2.17
C LEU A 47 11.92 17.56 -1.54
N SER A 48 12.23 16.51 -0.77
CA SER A 48 13.56 16.34 -0.17
C SER A 48 14.67 16.15 -1.21
N ALA A 49 14.35 15.51 -2.35
CA ALA A 49 15.30 15.31 -3.44
C ALA A 49 15.67 16.63 -4.13
N LEU A 50 14.73 17.58 -4.23
CA LEU A 50 14.98 18.93 -4.76
C LEU A 50 15.80 19.80 -3.81
N MET A 51 15.58 19.65 -2.50
CA MET A 51 16.28 20.42 -1.46
C MET A 51 17.66 19.84 -1.09
N ALA A 52 18.03 18.68 -1.63
CA ALA A 52 19.24 17.91 -1.28
C ALA A 52 19.42 17.70 0.24
N GLN A 53 18.33 17.70 0.99
CA GLN A 53 18.33 17.72 2.46
C GLN A 53 18.02 16.33 3.02
N THR A 54 19.03 15.64 3.53
CA THR A 54 18.94 14.25 3.98
C THR A 54 17.97 14.06 5.16
N HIS A 55 17.79 15.08 6.01
CA HIS A 55 16.86 15.01 7.14
C HIS A 55 15.39 14.91 6.69
N VAL A 56 14.99 15.69 5.68
CA VAL A 56 13.62 15.67 5.15
C VAL A 56 13.34 14.36 4.42
N PHE A 57 14.36 13.80 3.77
CA PHE A 57 14.30 12.49 3.14
C PHE A 57 14.02 11.37 4.15
N TYR A 58 14.72 11.35 5.30
CA TYR A 58 14.45 10.36 6.34
C TYR A 58 13.06 10.53 6.97
N ALA A 59 12.61 11.77 7.21
CA ALA A 59 11.26 12.01 7.73
C ALA A 59 10.18 11.52 6.74
N GLY A 60 10.35 11.82 5.45
CA GLY A 60 9.46 11.34 4.39
C GLY A 60 9.42 9.80 4.30
N LEU A 61 10.57 9.13 4.43
CA LEU A 61 10.66 7.67 4.46
C LEU A 61 9.94 7.03 5.65
N VAL A 62 9.99 7.66 6.82
CA VAL A 62 9.28 7.19 8.02
C VAL A 62 7.77 7.28 7.78
N ILE A 63 7.28 8.43 7.30
CA ILE A 63 5.86 8.65 6.99
C ILE A 63 5.38 7.68 5.90
N PHE A 64 6.18 7.51 4.83
CA PHE A 64 5.91 6.55 3.77
C PHE A 64 5.83 5.12 4.31
N GLY A 65 6.77 4.71 5.16
CA GLY A 65 6.77 3.38 5.81
C GLY A 65 5.55 3.16 6.68
N THR A 66 5.13 4.18 7.42
CA THR A 66 3.89 4.15 8.20
C THR A 66 2.67 3.91 7.32
N GLY A 67 2.51 4.70 6.25
CA GLY A 67 1.39 4.52 5.31
C GLY A 67 1.40 3.16 4.62
N PHE A 68 2.58 2.70 4.21
CA PHE A 68 2.78 1.39 3.58
C PHE A 68 2.40 0.23 4.52
N GLY A 69 2.69 0.36 5.81
CA GLY A 69 2.27 -0.61 6.84
C GLY A 69 0.74 -0.70 6.96
N PHE A 70 0.06 0.44 7.05
CA PHE A 70 -1.41 0.48 7.09
C PHE A 70 -2.06 -0.09 5.82
N TYR A 71 -1.53 0.26 4.65
CA TYR A 71 -2.01 -0.26 3.36
C TYR A 71 -1.89 -1.79 3.29
N THR A 72 -0.72 -2.31 3.67
CA THR A 72 -0.46 -3.76 3.69
C THR A 72 -1.38 -4.48 4.66
N PHE A 73 -1.58 -3.94 5.86
CA PHE A 73 -2.51 -4.52 6.84
C PHE A 73 -3.95 -4.55 6.32
N GLY A 74 -4.40 -3.47 5.66
CA GLY A 74 -5.72 -3.41 5.03
C GLY A 74 -5.93 -4.48 3.96
N GLY A 75 -4.93 -4.68 3.09
CA GLY A 75 -4.97 -5.73 2.08
C GLY A 75 -5.01 -7.14 2.68
N LEU A 76 -4.19 -7.42 3.69
CA LEU A 76 -4.18 -8.71 4.39
C LEU A 76 -5.50 -8.98 5.12
N SER A 77 -6.12 -7.95 5.71
CA SER A 77 -7.43 -8.07 6.37
C SER A 77 -8.54 -8.42 5.37
N LEU A 78 -8.54 -7.79 4.20
CA LEU A 78 -9.49 -8.12 3.14
C LEU A 78 -9.33 -9.56 2.65
N MET A 79 -8.08 -10.03 2.50
CA MET A 79 -7.79 -11.42 2.17
C MET A 79 -8.21 -12.39 3.28
N ALA A 80 -8.05 -12.02 4.55
CA ALA A 80 -8.53 -12.83 5.68
C ALA A 80 -10.05 -13.00 5.65
N VAL A 81 -10.80 -11.98 5.19
CA VAL A 81 -12.26 -12.08 4.97
C VAL A 81 -12.60 -13.01 3.81
N MET A 82 -11.76 -13.08 2.77
CA MET A 82 -11.92 -13.99 1.63
C MET A 82 -11.42 -15.42 1.93
N SER A 83 -10.78 -15.67 3.08
CA SER A 83 -10.26 -16.98 3.47
C SER A 83 -11.26 -18.15 3.52
N PRO A 84 -12.59 -17.97 3.68
CA PRO A 84 -13.55 -19.07 3.57
C PRO A 84 -13.69 -19.63 2.14
N ASP A 85 -13.19 -18.92 1.13
CA ASP A 85 -13.24 -19.35 -0.27
C ASP A 85 -12.22 -20.48 -0.53
N PRO A 86 -12.59 -21.61 -1.15
CA PRO A 86 -11.67 -22.72 -1.46
C PRO A 86 -10.40 -22.29 -2.21
N ASN A 87 -10.44 -21.16 -2.92
CA ASN A 87 -9.33 -20.66 -3.73
C ASN A 87 -8.47 -19.58 -3.03
N ALA A 88 -8.68 -19.32 -1.73
CA ALA A 88 -7.94 -18.29 -0.99
C ALA A 88 -6.40 -18.44 -1.08
N GLY A 89 -5.91 -19.69 -1.10
CA GLY A 89 -4.48 -19.97 -1.29
C GLY A 89 -3.94 -19.55 -2.67
N ALA A 90 -4.75 -19.70 -3.72
CA ALA A 90 -4.38 -19.29 -5.08
C ALA A 90 -4.33 -17.75 -5.21
N TYR A 91 -5.26 -17.03 -4.58
CA TYR A 91 -5.26 -15.56 -4.54
C TYR A 91 -4.04 -15.00 -3.79
N LEU A 92 -3.68 -15.59 -2.65
CA LEU A 92 -2.47 -15.22 -1.89
C LEU A 92 -1.18 -15.51 -2.68
N GLY A 93 -1.14 -16.64 -3.39
CA GLY A 93 -0.03 -17.00 -4.28
C GLY A 93 0.13 -15.99 -5.40
N LEU A 94 -0.95 -15.66 -6.11
CA LEU A 94 -0.93 -14.68 -7.20
C LEU A 94 -0.52 -13.29 -6.71
N TRP A 95 -1.07 -12.83 -5.59
CA TRP A 95 -0.69 -11.56 -4.97
C TRP A 95 0.81 -11.47 -4.68
N SER A 96 1.38 -12.53 -4.10
CA SER A 96 2.82 -12.58 -3.79
C SER A 96 3.68 -12.55 -5.05
N ILE A 97 3.27 -13.28 -6.10
CA ILE A 97 3.96 -13.27 -7.41
C ILE A 97 3.90 -11.87 -8.04
N CYS A 98 2.72 -11.23 -8.04
CA CYS A 98 2.56 -9.87 -8.55
C CYS A 98 3.46 -8.87 -7.82
N ILE A 99 3.56 -8.96 -6.48
CA ILE A 99 4.46 -8.12 -5.69
C ILE A 99 5.92 -8.37 -6.08
N LEU A 100 6.33 -9.63 -6.19
CA LEU A 100 7.70 -9.99 -6.50
C LEU A 100 8.10 -9.46 -7.89
N VAL A 101 7.27 -9.69 -8.90
CA VAL A 101 7.49 -9.21 -10.28
C VAL A 101 7.52 -7.68 -10.32
N SER A 102 6.58 -7.01 -9.63
CA SER A 102 6.54 -5.55 -9.58
C SER A 102 7.78 -4.96 -8.91
N LYS A 103 8.24 -5.54 -7.79
CA LYS A 103 9.47 -5.09 -7.11
C LYS A 103 10.71 -5.35 -7.95
N GLY A 104 10.78 -6.49 -8.63
CA GLY A 104 11.86 -6.82 -9.56
C GLY A 104 11.93 -5.81 -10.71
N MET A 105 10.80 -5.56 -11.36
CA MET A 105 10.69 -4.59 -12.46
C MET A 105 11.05 -3.17 -12.00
N GLY A 106 10.57 -2.74 -10.83
CA GLY A 106 10.90 -1.43 -10.28
C GLY A 106 12.39 -1.27 -9.95
N THR A 107 13.02 -2.31 -9.42
CA THR A 107 14.47 -2.29 -9.13
C THR A 107 15.29 -2.24 -10.42
N PHE A 108 14.89 -3.02 -11.42
CA PHE A 108 15.52 -3.03 -12.74
C PHE A 108 15.39 -1.67 -13.45
N ALA A 109 14.18 -1.11 -13.50
CA ALA A 109 13.93 0.20 -14.11
C ALA A 109 14.69 1.33 -13.38
N GLY A 110 14.74 1.31 -12.04
CA GLY A 110 15.50 2.27 -11.25
C GLY A 110 17.01 2.18 -11.48
N GLY A 111 17.53 0.96 -11.65
CA GLY A 111 18.93 0.73 -12.03
C GLY A 111 19.24 1.26 -13.42
N LEU A 112 18.41 0.93 -14.42
CA LEU A 112 18.56 1.44 -15.78
C LEU A 112 18.51 2.97 -15.85
N MET A 113 17.56 3.61 -15.14
CA MET A 113 17.47 5.07 -15.10
C MET A 113 18.71 5.70 -14.47
N ARG A 114 19.28 5.06 -13.45
CA ARG A 114 20.54 5.51 -12.83
C ARG A 114 21.70 5.39 -13.80
N ASP A 115 21.84 4.25 -14.46
CA ASP A 115 22.94 3.99 -15.39
C ASP A 115 22.88 4.94 -16.59
N LEU A 116 21.68 5.20 -17.13
CA LEU A 116 21.47 6.20 -18.16
C LEU A 116 21.85 7.61 -17.67
N GLY A 117 21.38 8.02 -16.48
CA GLY A 117 21.72 9.34 -15.93
C GLY A 117 23.23 9.54 -15.74
N LEU A 118 23.94 8.51 -15.30
CA LEU A 118 25.40 8.55 -15.18
C LEU A 118 26.10 8.53 -16.55
N ALA A 119 25.58 7.78 -17.53
CA ALA A 119 26.11 7.75 -18.90
C ALA A 119 25.97 9.11 -19.60
N PHE A 120 24.94 9.90 -19.28
CA PHE A 120 24.77 11.28 -19.74
C PHE A 120 25.65 12.31 -19.00
N GLY A 121 26.49 11.88 -18.06
CA GLY A 121 27.41 12.74 -17.32
C GLY A 121 26.74 13.57 -16.22
N LEU A 122 25.52 13.22 -15.78
CA LEU A 122 24.87 13.92 -14.67
C LEU A 122 25.56 13.62 -13.34
N THR A 123 25.60 14.62 -12.46
CA THR A 123 26.05 14.45 -11.08
C THR A 123 25.07 13.53 -10.34
N ASN A 124 25.59 12.76 -9.37
CA ASN A 124 24.79 11.82 -8.59
C ASN A 124 23.49 12.44 -8.05
N GLY A 125 23.55 13.68 -7.55
CA GLY A 125 22.38 14.38 -7.02
C GLY A 125 21.26 14.56 -8.03
N VAL A 126 21.57 14.98 -9.25
CA VAL A 126 20.55 15.24 -10.29
C VAL A 126 19.97 13.94 -10.85
N THR A 127 20.80 12.89 -11.00
CA THR A 127 20.33 11.56 -11.40
C THR A 127 19.32 10.99 -10.41
N TYR A 128 19.60 11.06 -9.11
CA TYR A 128 18.64 10.60 -8.10
C TYR A 128 17.40 11.49 -8.02
N ALA A 129 17.53 12.80 -8.20
CA ALA A 129 16.37 13.70 -8.24
C ALA A 129 15.40 13.33 -9.38
N LEU A 130 15.91 13.04 -10.57
CA LEU A 130 15.10 12.57 -11.70
C LEU A 130 14.41 11.23 -11.43
N ILE A 131 15.12 10.26 -10.84
CA ILE A 131 14.54 8.95 -10.49
C ILE A 131 13.41 9.12 -9.47
N PHE A 132 13.63 9.91 -8.41
CA PHE A 132 12.61 10.16 -7.40
C PHE A 132 11.42 10.95 -7.95
N PHE A 133 11.65 11.88 -8.88
CA PHE A 133 10.60 12.62 -9.55
C PHE A 133 9.70 11.69 -10.37
N ILE A 134 10.28 10.79 -11.17
CA ILE A 134 9.53 9.79 -11.94
C ILE A 134 8.79 8.83 -11.00
N ALA A 135 9.43 8.38 -9.92
CA ALA A 135 8.78 7.54 -8.93
C ALA A 135 7.59 8.25 -8.24
N SER A 136 7.72 9.56 -8.00
CA SER A 136 6.64 10.38 -7.45
C SER A 136 5.45 10.51 -8.41
N ILE A 137 5.71 10.69 -9.71
CA ILE A 137 4.67 10.68 -10.75
C ILE A 137 3.98 9.31 -10.80
N GLY A 138 4.74 8.22 -10.77
CA GLY A 138 4.19 6.86 -10.75
C GLY A 138 3.28 6.62 -9.56
N LEU A 139 3.65 7.10 -8.37
CA LEU A 139 2.78 7.02 -7.21
C LEU A 139 1.55 7.93 -7.33
N ALA A 140 1.71 9.16 -7.83
CA ALA A 140 0.59 10.05 -8.05
C ALA A 140 -0.45 9.41 -9.00
N ALA A 141 0.02 8.76 -10.08
CA ALA A 141 -0.83 7.97 -10.96
C ALA A 141 -1.52 6.81 -10.22
N ALA A 142 -0.80 6.07 -9.37
CA ALA A 142 -1.41 5.01 -8.56
C ALA A 142 -2.51 5.54 -7.61
N VAL A 143 -2.33 6.72 -7.03
CA VAL A 143 -3.35 7.38 -6.19
C VAL A 143 -4.56 7.78 -7.03
N LEU A 144 -4.37 8.26 -8.26
CA LEU A 144 -5.47 8.60 -9.18
C LEU A 144 -6.26 7.35 -9.61
N ILE A 145 -5.56 6.26 -9.92
CA ILE A 145 -6.19 4.98 -10.26
C ILE A 145 -6.98 4.43 -9.07
N LEU A 146 -6.45 4.50 -7.84
CA LEU A 146 -7.20 4.06 -6.68
C LEU A 146 -8.43 4.93 -6.41
N ARG A 147 -8.37 6.23 -6.72
CA ARG A 147 -9.55 7.10 -6.66
C ARG A 147 -10.62 6.70 -7.67
N SER A 148 -10.27 6.19 -8.85
CA SER A 148 -11.27 5.75 -9.84
C SER A 148 -12.02 4.48 -9.46
N GLU A 149 -11.42 3.60 -8.65
CA GLU A 149 -12.06 2.36 -8.17
C GLU A 149 -13.05 2.62 -7.01
N GLU A 150 -12.97 3.78 -6.33
CA GLU A 150 -13.75 4.06 -5.11
C GLU A 150 -15.09 4.81 -5.35
N ILE A 151 -15.57 4.98 -6.59
CA ILE A 151 -16.80 5.78 -6.82
C ILE A 151 -18.01 4.97 -7.29
N LEU A 152 -17.90 3.72 -7.79
CA LEU A 152 -19.07 3.05 -8.40
C LEU A 152 -19.33 1.57 -8.07
N GLY A 153 -18.43 0.82 -7.42
CA GLY A 153 -18.60 -0.64 -7.28
C GLY A 153 -18.74 -1.18 -5.86
N PHE A 154 -17.86 -0.79 -4.94
CA PHE A 154 -17.64 -1.58 -3.71
C PHE A 154 -18.71 -1.45 -2.62
N ALA A 155 -19.58 -0.43 -2.69
CA ALA A 155 -20.74 -0.29 -1.81
C ALA A 155 -22.00 -0.99 -2.36
N ARG A 156 -21.97 -1.48 -3.61
CA ARG A 156 -23.11 -2.14 -4.27
C ARG A 156 -23.01 -3.67 -4.24
N GLU A 157 -21.81 -4.19 -4.04
CA GLU A 157 -21.53 -5.65 -4.00
C GLU A 157 -21.60 -6.25 -2.60
N THR A 158 -21.68 -5.42 -1.55
CA THR A 158 -22.14 -5.82 -0.20
C THR A 158 -23.67 -5.89 -0.12
N GLY A 159 -24.32 -6.43 -1.16
CA GLY A 159 -25.72 -6.86 -1.17
C GLY A 159 -26.00 -8.01 -0.20
N ARG A 160 -25.63 -7.85 1.08
CA ARG A 160 -25.86 -8.75 2.21
C ARG A 160 -26.58 -8.05 3.37
N LEU A 161 -27.37 -7.03 3.05
CA LEU A 161 -28.33 -6.44 3.98
C LEU A 161 -29.80 -6.70 3.61
N ASP A 162 -30.08 -7.56 2.61
CA ASP A 162 -31.46 -7.97 2.25
C ASP A 162 -31.72 -9.48 2.39
N GLN A 163 -30.92 -10.22 3.16
CA GLN A 163 -31.37 -11.53 3.66
C GLN A 163 -31.71 -11.38 5.14
N PRO A 164 -33.01 -11.32 5.50
CA PRO A 164 -33.43 -11.71 6.82
C PRO A 164 -32.85 -13.10 7.05
N ILE A 165 -32.04 -13.25 8.08
CA ILE A 165 -31.65 -14.56 8.57
C ILE A 165 -32.93 -15.16 9.15
N ASP A 166 -33.73 -15.81 8.30
CA ASP A 166 -34.78 -16.71 8.72
C ASP A 166 -34.09 -17.89 9.41
N LEU A 167 -33.93 -17.76 10.72
CA LEU A 167 -33.58 -18.87 11.59
C LEU A 167 -34.78 -19.82 11.58
N PRO A 168 -34.66 -21.08 11.13
CA PRO A 168 -35.69 -22.06 11.39
C PRO A 168 -35.61 -22.46 12.87
N ILE A 169 -36.18 -21.64 13.76
CA ILE A 169 -36.39 -21.95 15.19
C ILE A 169 -37.87 -22.30 15.44
N GLY A 170 -38.45 -23.15 14.57
CA GLY A 170 -39.89 -23.42 14.63
C GLY A 170 -40.35 -24.70 13.94
N ALA A 171 -39.52 -25.74 13.91
CA ALA A 171 -39.95 -27.09 13.48
C ALA A 171 -39.24 -28.16 14.32
N MET A 172 -39.35 -28.02 15.64
CA MET A 172 -39.19 -29.10 16.60
C MET A 172 -40.30 -28.94 17.63
N ASP A 173 -41.52 -29.30 17.21
CA ASP A 173 -42.65 -29.70 18.05
C ASP A 173 -43.52 -30.66 17.23
#